data_AF-A0A2V1CMD5-F1
#
_entry.id   AF-A0A2V1CMD5-F1
#
_cell.length_a   1.000
_cell.length_b   1.000
_cell.length_c   1.000
_cell.angle_alpha   90.00
_cell.angle_beta   90.00
_cell.angle_gamma   90.00
#
_symmetry.space_group_name_H-M   'P 1'
#
loop_
_entity.id
_entity.type
_entity.pdbx_description
1 polymer ?
#
loop_
_entity_poly.entity_id
_entity_poly.type
_entity_poly.pdbx_seq_one_letter_code
_entity_poly.pdbx_strand_id
1 'polypeptide(L)'
;PTIHATCSVCCQKGAVLFNQLDTRASIKELRERAIADPSSITDMEKLLILGWPSREDSVSNVLRATLGVLTPDQLLQKAASQPDSLKLGECWIILDRFHYHTDSSGSRERRTQALPMSRPDLSLFVRAEKAVLTPQEKEALANAHAASSCLIAGLKDPPKWKARMEFLSKSASWVRKVGELYAHAVMLL
;
A
#
# COMPACT_ATOMS: atom_id res chain seq x y z
N PRO A 1 -28.59 -31.11 30.21
CA PRO A 1 -28.63 -31.50 28.78
C PRO A 1 -27.60 -30.70 27.98
N THR A 2 -26.37 -31.20 28.00
CA THR A 2 -25.23 -30.63 27.27
C THR A 2 -25.19 -31.31 25.92
N ILE A 3 -25.48 -30.58 24.84
CA ILE A 3 -25.42 -31.13 23.49
C ILE A 3 -23.95 -31.10 23.05
N HIS A 4 -23.28 -32.24 23.13
CA HIS A 4 -22.00 -32.47 22.47
C HIS A 4 -22.25 -32.72 20.98
N ALA A 5 -21.95 -31.75 20.14
CA ALA A 5 -21.80 -31.97 18.71
C ALA A 5 -20.33 -32.36 18.44
N THR A 6 -20.08 -33.64 18.19
CA THR A 6 -18.79 -34.12 17.70
C THR A 6 -18.72 -33.96 16.17
N CYS A 7 -17.89 -33.03 15.71
CA CYS A 7 -17.51 -32.94 14.29
C CYS A 7 -16.39 -33.95 14.02
N SER A 8 -16.69 -35.03 13.31
CA SER A 8 -15.75 -36.15 13.06
C SER A 8 -14.66 -35.86 12.02
N VAL A 9 -14.41 -34.60 11.65
CA VAL A 9 -13.52 -34.24 10.52
C VAL A 9 -12.45 -33.20 10.90
N CYS A 10 -12.51 -32.59 12.08
CA CYS A 10 -11.67 -31.41 12.39
C CYS A 10 -10.96 -31.50 13.75
N CYS A 11 -9.93 -32.34 13.87
CA CYS A 11 -9.12 -32.39 15.09
C CYS A 11 -8.09 -31.25 15.28
N GLN A 12 -7.99 -30.23 14.40
CA GLN A 12 -6.99 -29.14 14.58
C GLN A 12 -7.38 -27.75 14.01
N LYS A 13 -8.66 -27.34 14.00
CA LYS A 13 -9.03 -25.97 13.54
C LYS A 13 -10.07 -25.25 14.40
N GLY A 14 -9.99 -25.41 15.72
CA GLY A 14 -10.85 -24.70 16.68
C GLY A 14 -10.34 -23.33 17.15
N ALA A 15 -9.04 -23.05 17.02
CA ALA A 15 -8.42 -21.87 17.64
C ALA A 15 -8.27 -20.65 16.69
N VAL A 16 -8.51 -20.79 15.38
CA VAL A 16 -8.23 -19.72 14.40
C VAL A 16 -9.45 -18.83 14.13
N LEU A 17 -10.67 -19.35 14.29
CA LEU A 17 -11.90 -18.61 13.96
C LEU A 17 -12.33 -17.61 15.04
N PHE A 18 -12.11 -17.91 16.33
CA PHE A 18 -12.46 -17.00 17.43
C PHE A 18 -11.56 -15.74 17.45
N ASN A 19 -10.24 -15.90 17.25
CA ASN A 19 -9.30 -14.77 17.20
C ASN A 19 -9.54 -13.82 16.01
N GLN A 20 -10.06 -14.32 14.88
CA GLN A 20 -10.30 -13.49 13.69
C GLN A 20 -11.53 -12.58 13.80
N LEU A 21 -12.54 -12.98 14.57
CA LEU A 21 -13.75 -12.18 14.78
C LEU A 21 -13.50 -11.05 15.78
N ASP A 22 -12.77 -11.31 16.88
CA ASP A 22 -12.38 -10.29 17.85
C ASP A 22 -11.46 -9.23 17.23
N THR A 23 -10.54 -9.65 16.36
CA THR A 23 -9.67 -8.73 15.60
C THR A 23 -10.47 -7.87 14.61
N ARG A 24 -11.53 -8.41 13.99
CA ARG A 24 -12.37 -7.66 13.04
C ARG A 24 -13.28 -6.65 13.72
N ALA A 25 -13.92 -7.03 14.83
CA ALA A 25 -14.72 -6.12 15.63
C ALA A 25 -13.85 -4.95 16.14
N SER A 26 -12.65 -5.27 16.65
CA SER A 26 -11.65 -4.29 17.08
C SER A 26 -11.21 -3.35 15.94
N ILE A 27 -10.96 -3.86 14.72
CA ILE A 27 -10.58 -3.01 13.57
C ILE A 27 -11.72 -2.10 13.12
N LYS A 28 -12.98 -2.56 13.16
CA LYS A 28 -14.12 -1.73 12.78
C LYS A 28 -14.26 -0.54 13.73
N GLU A 29 -14.25 -0.78 15.03
CA GLU A 29 -14.30 0.25 16.06
C GLU A 29 -13.12 1.22 15.93
N LEU A 30 -11.93 0.69 15.64
CA LEU A 30 -10.73 1.50 15.43
C LEU A 30 -10.88 2.44 14.23
N ARG A 31 -11.48 1.96 13.13
CA ARG A 31 -11.76 2.78 11.94
C ARG A 31 -12.83 3.83 12.19
N GLU A 32 -13.88 3.50 12.94
CA GLU A 32 -14.93 4.45 13.31
C GLU A 32 -14.36 5.57 14.20
N ARG A 33 -13.55 5.22 15.20
CA ARG A 33 -12.83 6.20 16.03
C ARG A 33 -11.90 7.07 15.21
N ALA A 34 -11.14 6.49 14.28
CA ALA A 34 -10.23 7.24 13.42
C ALA A 34 -10.95 8.29 12.55
N ILE A 35 -12.20 8.03 12.15
CA ILE A 35 -13.02 8.98 11.40
C ILE A 35 -13.55 10.09 12.31
N ALA A 36 -13.97 9.74 13.54
CA ALA A 36 -14.57 10.69 14.48
C ALA A 36 -13.51 11.61 15.11
N ASP A 37 -12.39 11.06 15.55
CA ASP A 37 -11.28 11.76 16.17
C ASP A 37 -9.94 11.15 15.72
N PRO A 38 -9.37 11.63 14.60
CA PRO A 38 -8.09 11.15 14.08
C PRO A 38 -6.92 11.39 15.04
N SER A 39 -7.02 12.40 15.92
CA SER A 39 -5.95 12.77 16.85
C SER A 39 -5.80 11.79 18.02
N SER A 40 -6.86 11.01 18.30
CA SER A 40 -6.84 9.93 19.29
C SER A 40 -6.14 8.65 18.83
N ILE A 41 -5.76 8.56 17.55
CA ILE A 41 -5.16 7.37 16.95
C ILE A 41 -3.65 7.38 17.18
N THR A 42 -3.16 6.34 17.83
CA THR A 42 -1.71 6.13 18.02
C THR A 42 -1.03 5.66 16.72
N ASP A 43 0.29 5.80 16.65
CA ASP A 43 1.07 5.35 15.50
C ASP A 43 0.89 3.85 15.20
N MET A 44 0.81 3.01 16.23
CA MET A 44 0.61 1.56 16.08
C MET A 44 -0.79 1.25 15.54
N GLU A 45 -1.82 1.93 16.04
CA GLU A 45 -3.19 1.80 15.56
C GLU A 45 -3.34 2.27 14.12
N LYS A 46 -2.63 3.34 13.75
CA LYS A 46 -2.57 3.81 12.36
C LYS A 46 -2.04 2.72 11.43
N LEU A 47 -1.00 1.97 11.81
CA LEU A 47 -0.50 0.84 11.01
C LEU A 47 -1.59 -0.22 10.79
N LEU A 48 -2.36 -0.55 11.84
CA LEU A 48 -3.48 -1.49 11.76
C LEU A 48 -4.61 -0.99 10.85
N ILE A 49 -5.00 0.28 10.98
CA ILE A 49 -6.03 0.90 10.13
C ILE A 49 -5.62 0.84 8.67
N LEU A 50 -4.36 1.16 8.38
CA LEU A 50 -3.80 1.23 7.03
C LEU A 50 -3.42 -0.16 6.47
N GLY A 51 -3.43 -1.22 7.28
CA GLY A 51 -2.94 -2.53 6.90
C GLY A 51 -1.43 -2.55 6.57
N TRP A 52 -0.69 -1.61 7.16
CA TRP A 52 0.77 -1.54 7.03
C TRP A 52 1.39 -2.60 7.95
N PRO A 53 2.58 -3.12 7.61
CA PRO A 53 3.26 -4.06 8.48
C PRO A 53 3.79 -3.33 9.72
N SER A 54 4.40 -4.06 10.65
CA SER A 54 5.04 -3.44 11.81
C SER A 54 6.12 -2.44 11.37
N ARG A 55 6.57 -1.55 12.27
CA ARG A 55 7.66 -0.61 11.95
C ARG A 55 8.95 -1.35 11.56
N GLU A 56 9.29 -2.39 12.30
CA GLU A 56 10.49 -3.21 12.05
C GLU A 56 10.42 -3.90 10.68
N ASP A 57 9.27 -4.51 10.37
CA ASP A 57 9.04 -5.13 9.07
C ASP A 57 9.05 -4.09 7.94
N SER A 58 8.44 -2.92 8.15
CA SER A 58 8.44 -1.83 7.17
C SER A 58 9.86 -1.36 6.87
N VAL A 59 10.71 -1.21 7.90
CA VAL A 59 12.13 -0.86 7.72
C VAL A 59 12.85 -1.94 6.93
N SER A 60 12.74 -3.21 7.35
CA SER A 60 13.36 -4.34 6.64
C SER A 60 12.94 -4.41 5.17
N ASN A 61 11.64 -4.26 4.92
CA ASN A 61 11.05 -4.31 3.58
C ASN A 61 11.50 -3.15 2.69
N VAL A 62 11.51 -1.92 3.22
CA VAL A 62 11.96 -0.74 2.48
C VAL A 62 13.45 -0.81 2.20
N LEU A 63 14.27 -1.26 3.16
CA LEU A 63 15.70 -1.44 2.93
C LEU A 63 15.94 -2.47 1.81
N ARG A 64 15.20 -3.58 1.76
CA ARG A 64 15.30 -4.53 0.64
C ARG A 64 14.93 -3.88 -0.70
N ALA A 65 13.81 -3.15 -0.75
CA ALA A 65 13.34 -2.50 -1.98
C ALA A 65 14.24 -1.37 -2.48
N THR A 66 14.97 -0.72 -1.57
CA THR A 66 15.82 0.44 -1.85
C THR A 66 17.32 0.10 -1.85
N LEU A 67 17.67 -1.19 -1.75
CA LEU A 67 19.06 -1.68 -1.65
C LEU A 67 19.83 -1.08 -0.45
N GLY A 68 19.13 -0.93 0.67
CA GLY A 68 19.69 -0.46 1.95
C GLY A 68 19.83 1.06 2.05
N VAL A 69 19.30 1.82 1.08
CA VAL A 69 19.56 3.26 0.97
C VAL A 69 18.59 4.11 1.78
N LEU A 70 17.30 3.74 1.81
CA LEU A 70 16.26 4.58 2.41
C LEU A 70 15.53 3.84 3.53
N THR A 71 15.13 4.62 4.53
CA THR A 71 14.11 4.25 5.52
C THR A 71 12.69 4.52 4.99
N PRO A 72 11.63 3.98 5.62
CA PRO A 72 10.25 4.26 5.21
C PRO A 72 9.93 5.76 5.16
N ASP A 73 10.33 6.53 6.18
CA ASP A 73 10.06 7.97 6.25
C ASP A 73 10.82 8.75 5.18
N GLN A 74 12.08 8.41 4.94
CA GLN A 74 12.87 9.02 3.86
C GLN A 74 12.28 8.69 2.49
N LEU A 75 11.77 7.48 2.30
CA LEU A 75 11.12 7.07 1.07
C LEU A 75 9.81 7.84 0.84
N LEU A 76 8.97 8.02 1.87
CA LEU A 76 7.77 8.84 1.80
C LEU A 76 8.11 10.31 1.52
N GLN A 77 9.13 10.86 2.18
CA GLN A 77 9.61 12.22 1.93
C GLN A 77 10.13 12.38 0.50
N LYS A 78 10.91 11.43 0.00
CA LYS A 78 11.38 11.41 -1.39
C LYS A 78 10.20 11.36 -2.35
N ALA A 79 9.21 10.52 -2.10
CA ALA A 79 8.03 10.42 -2.94
C ALA A 79 7.16 11.68 -2.93
N ALA A 80 7.07 12.38 -1.80
CA ALA A 80 6.35 13.65 -1.71
C ALA A 80 7.10 14.79 -2.42
N SER A 81 8.40 14.92 -2.20
CA SER A 81 9.19 16.10 -2.61
C SER A 81 9.96 15.96 -3.92
N GLN A 82 10.39 14.75 -4.27
CA GLN A 82 11.21 14.44 -5.45
C GLN A 82 10.63 13.23 -6.20
N PRO A 83 9.35 13.28 -6.57
CA PRO A 83 8.67 12.15 -7.18
C PRO A 83 9.27 11.72 -8.53
N ASP A 84 10.04 12.60 -9.18
CA ASP A 84 10.74 12.31 -10.42
C ASP A 84 11.98 11.42 -10.25
N SER A 85 12.51 11.34 -9.04
CA SER A 85 13.65 10.50 -8.67
C SER A 85 13.25 9.10 -8.22
N LEU A 86 11.95 8.79 -8.19
CA LEU A 86 11.44 7.48 -7.76
C LEU A 86 11.77 6.39 -8.78
N LYS A 87 12.27 5.27 -8.26
CA LYS A 87 12.49 4.03 -9.01
C LYS A 87 11.25 3.13 -8.95
N LEU A 88 11.10 2.21 -9.90
CA LEU A 88 9.93 1.33 -9.95
C LEU A 88 9.74 0.50 -8.66
N GLY A 89 10.83 -0.05 -8.10
CA GLY A 89 10.78 -0.78 -6.83
C GLY A 89 10.38 0.10 -5.63
N GLU A 90 10.83 1.35 -5.62
CA GLU A 90 10.44 2.36 -4.62
C GLU A 90 8.96 2.72 -4.74
N CYS A 91 8.43 2.84 -5.96
CA CYS A 91 7.00 3.04 -6.16
C CYS A 91 6.19 1.82 -5.70
N TRP A 92 6.62 0.61 -6.05
CA TRP A 92 5.90 -0.61 -5.70
C TRP A 92 5.82 -0.84 -4.21
N ILE A 93 6.91 -0.63 -3.46
CA ILE A 93 6.87 -0.81 -2.02
C ILE A 93 5.94 0.21 -1.33
N ILE A 94 5.84 1.44 -1.84
CA ILE A 94 4.86 2.44 -1.35
C ILE A 94 3.42 2.01 -1.69
N LEU A 95 3.17 1.65 -2.95
CA LEU A 95 1.82 1.28 -3.42
C LEU A 95 1.32 -0.03 -2.80
N ASP A 96 2.25 -0.92 -2.45
CA ASP A 96 1.96 -2.14 -1.73
C ASP A 96 1.98 -1.95 -0.20
N ARG A 97 1.95 -0.70 0.27
CA ARG A 97 1.78 -0.35 1.69
C ARG A 97 2.92 -0.89 2.57
N PHE A 98 4.16 -0.87 2.07
CA PHE A 98 5.38 -1.33 2.74
C PHE A 98 5.54 -2.84 2.95
N HIS A 99 4.76 -3.66 2.25
CA HIS A 99 5.01 -5.09 2.23
C HIS A 99 5.93 -5.44 1.08
N TYR A 100 6.96 -6.24 1.38
CA TYR A 100 7.91 -6.69 0.37
C TYR A 100 7.47 -8.04 -0.20
N HIS A 101 7.41 -8.13 -1.53
CA HIS A 101 7.15 -9.40 -2.22
C HIS A 101 8.46 -10.14 -2.42
N THR A 102 8.71 -11.18 -1.62
CA THR A 102 9.86 -12.06 -1.82
C THR A 102 9.62 -13.12 -2.90
N ASP A 103 8.37 -13.42 -3.26
CA ASP A 103 8.02 -14.45 -4.23
C ASP A 103 6.58 -14.31 -4.77
N SER A 104 6.26 -15.08 -5.81
CA SER A 104 4.91 -15.20 -6.36
C SER A 104 3.90 -15.82 -5.36
N SER A 105 4.39 -16.41 -4.26
CA SER A 105 3.62 -16.96 -3.14
C SER A 105 3.06 -15.87 -2.22
N GLY A 106 3.84 -14.86 -1.86
CA GLY A 106 3.46 -13.77 -0.95
C GLY A 106 2.37 -12.88 -1.52
N SER A 107 2.37 -12.67 -2.84
CA SER A 107 1.25 -12.05 -3.57
C SER A 107 -0.06 -12.84 -3.46
N ARG A 108 0.03 -14.16 -3.27
CA ARG A 108 -1.13 -15.05 -3.11
C ARG A 108 -1.66 -15.00 -1.68
N GLU A 109 -0.77 -15.02 -0.69
CA GLU A 109 -1.12 -14.90 0.74
C GLU A 109 -1.88 -13.62 1.05
N ARG A 110 -1.48 -12.50 0.43
CA ARG A 110 -2.20 -11.23 0.56
C ARG A 110 -3.55 -11.20 -0.16
N ARG A 111 -3.70 -11.88 -1.31
CA ARG A 111 -5.05 -12.03 -1.93
C ARG A 111 -5.98 -12.89 -1.06
N THR A 112 -5.44 -13.84 -0.32
CA THR A 112 -6.22 -14.63 0.66
C THR A 112 -6.45 -13.92 1.98
N GLN A 113 -5.56 -13.01 2.41
CA GLN A 113 -5.73 -12.19 3.62
C GLN A 113 -6.54 -10.91 3.37
N ALA A 114 -6.56 -10.41 2.15
CA ALA A 114 -7.58 -9.50 1.64
C ALA A 114 -8.89 -10.29 1.52
N LEU A 115 -9.41 -10.73 2.67
CA LEU A 115 -10.75 -11.25 2.82
C LEU A 115 -11.66 -10.25 2.08
N PRO A 116 -12.56 -10.71 1.20
CA PRO A 116 -13.42 -9.83 0.43
C PRO A 116 -14.17 -8.94 1.42
N MET A 117 -13.71 -7.69 1.57
CA MET A 117 -14.36 -6.72 2.43
C MET A 117 -15.73 -6.46 1.84
N SER A 118 -16.76 -6.46 2.68
CA SER A 118 -18.06 -6.02 2.22
C SER A 118 -17.95 -4.57 1.73
N ARG A 119 -18.82 -4.14 0.80
CA ARG A 119 -18.81 -2.74 0.32
C ARG A 119 -18.89 -1.71 1.48
N PRO A 120 -19.72 -1.92 2.53
CA PRO A 120 -19.68 -1.07 3.72
C PRO A 120 -18.31 -1.02 4.40
N ASP A 121 -17.64 -2.16 4.57
CA ASP A 121 -16.32 -2.23 5.21
C ASP A 121 -15.24 -1.51 4.38
N LEU A 122 -15.33 -1.58 3.05
CA LEU A 122 -14.42 -0.87 2.16
C LEU A 122 -14.62 0.65 2.26
N SER A 123 -15.87 1.12 2.29
CA SER A 123 -16.17 2.55 2.49
C SER A 123 -15.63 3.06 3.83
N LEU A 124 -15.84 2.29 4.90
CA LEU A 124 -15.33 2.61 6.22
C LEU A 124 -13.80 2.67 6.24
N PHE A 125 -13.13 1.68 5.63
CA PHE A 125 -11.69 1.66 5.48
C PHE A 125 -11.14 2.89 4.74
N VAL A 126 -11.71 3.22 3.58
CA VAL A 126 -11.25 4.38 2.78
C VAL A 126 -11.41 5.69 3.55
N ARG A 127 -12.49 5.84 4.32
CA ARG A 127 -12.71 7.02 5.16
C ARG A 127 -11.70 7.11 6.30
N ALA A 128 -11.46 6.00 7.00
CA ALA A 128 -10.49 5.94 8.09
C ALA A 128 -9.06 6.18 7.58
N GLU A 129 -8.68 5.58 6.46
CA GLU A 129 -7.40 5.81 5.79
C GLU A 129 -7.19 7.30 5.48
N LYS A 130 -8.17 7.95 4.86
CA LYS A 130 -8.10 9.39 4.57
C LYS A 130 -7.99 10.24 5.83
N ALA A 131 -8.57 9.80 6.93
CA ALA A 131 -8.54 10.52 8.20
C ALA A 131 -7.15 10.47 8.85
N VAL A 132 -6.49 9.30 8.83
CA VAL A 132 -5.21 9.08 9.55
C VAL A 132 -3.96 9.38 8.74
N LEU A 133 -4.06 9.42 7.40
CA LEU A 133 -2.93 9.79 6.56
C LEU A 133 -2.61 11.29 6.69
N THR A 134 -1.34 11.58 6.90
CA THR A 134 -0.82 12.95 6.88
C THR A 134 -0.88 13.53 5.46
N PRO A 135 -0.84 14.87 5.29
CA PRO A 135 -0.77 15.48 3.97
C PRO A 135 0.41 14.95 3.13
N GLN A 136 1.58 14.79 3.77
CA GLN A 136 2.78 14.26 3.13
C GLN A 136 2.61 12.82 2.65
N GLU A 137 2.00 11.95 3.46
CA GLU A 137 1.75 10.55 3.06
C GLU A 137 0.74 10.46 1.91
N LYS A 138 -0.31 11.30 1.94
CA LYS A 138 -1.29 11.39 0.84
C LYS A 138 -0.61 11.78 -0.47
N GLU A 139 0.25 12.79 -0.41
CA GLU A 139 1.02 13.27 -1.55
C GLU A 139 2.01 12.20 -2.05
N ALA A 140 2.75 11.56 -1.14
CA ALA A 140 3.66 10.48 -1.47
C ALA A 140 2.97 9.31 -2.18
N LEU A 141 1.78 8.89 -1.71
CA LEU A 141 0.99 7.83 -2.34
C LEU A 141 0.51 8.23 -3.74
N ALA A 142 -0.02 9.44 -3.89
CA ALA A 142 -0.47 9.96 -5.18
C ALA A 142 0.68 10.04 -6.18
N ASN A 143 1.83 10.54 -5.74
CA ASN A 143 3.03 10.66 -6.55
C ASN A 143 3.62 9.31 -6.92
N ALA A 144 3.71 8.36 -5.99
CA ALA A 144 4.15 6.99 -6.27
C ALA A 144 3.25 6.31 -7.31
N HIS A 145 1.93 6.52 -7.24
CA HIS A 145 0.99 5.99 -8.23
C HIS A 145 1.22 6.59 -9.63
N ALA A 146 1.40 7.91 -9.71
CA ALA A 146 1.69 8.61 -10.96
C ALA A 146 3.03 8.17 -11.55
N ALA A 147 4.09 8.12 -10.74
CA ALA A 147 5.43 7.68 -11.16
C ALA A 147 5.41 6.23 -11.66
N SER A 148 4.84 5.29 -10.89
CA SER A 148 4.67 3.89 -11.32
C SER A 148 3.93 3.77 -12.65
N SER A 149 2.84 4.52 -12.82
CA SER A 149 2.06 4.54 -14.05
C SER A 149 2.89 5.01 -15.26
N CYS A 150 3.75 6.02 -15.07
CA CYS A 150 4.65 6.51 -16.12
C CYS A 150 5.74 5.48 -16.47
N LEU A 151 6.40 4.93 -15.45
CA LEU A 151 7.46 3.93 -15.60
C LEU A 151 6.95 2.68 -16.33
N ILE A 152 5.78 2.15 -15.93
CA ILE A 152 5.17 0.98 -16.57
C ILE A 152 4.74 1.27 -18.00
N ALA A 153 4.21 2.46 -18.28
CA ALA A 153 3.82 2.86 -19.62
C ALA A 153 5.05 2.92 -20.55
N GLY A 154 6.16 3.49 -20.08
CA GLY A 154 7.43 3.52 -20.82
C GLY A 154 7.99 2.13 -21.14
N LEU A 155 7.79 1.14 -20.25
CA LEU A 155 8.24 -0.24 -20.47
C LEU A 155 7.38 -1.04 -21.45
N LYS A 156 6.06 -0.77 -21.54
CA LYS A 156 5.13 -1.61 -22.31
C LYS A 156 4.87 -1.17 -23.74
N ASP A 157 4.86 0.14 -24.01
CA ASP A 157 4.43 0.66 -25.32
C ASP A 157 5.02 2.07 -25.53
N PRO A 158 6.27 2.16 -26.03
CA PRO A 158 6.96 3.43 -26.23
C PRO A 158 6.19 4.42 -27.11
N PRO A 159 5.37 4.05 -28.11
CA PRO A 159 4.53 5.01 -28.83
C PRO A 159 3.34 5.56 -28.02
N LYS A 160 2.60 4.73 -27.26
CA LYS A 160 1.45 5.19 -26.43
C LYS A 160 1.88 5.97 -25.18
N TRP A 161 3.16 5.92 -24.84
CA TRP A 161 3.78 6.66 -23.76
C TRP A 161 3.49 8.17 -23.85
N LYS A 162 3.60 8.79 -25.05
CA LYS A 162 3.44 10.24 -25.24
C LYS A 162 2.04 10.72 -24.84
N ALA A 163 1.00 10.02 -25.29
CA ALA A 163 -0.38 10.36 -24.98
C ALA A 163 -0.69 10.23 -23.48
N ARG A 164 -0.10 9.22 -22.82
CA ARG A 164 -0.29 9.01 -21.38
C ARG A 164 0.45 10.05 -20.54
N MET A 165 1.63 10.49 -20.98
CA MET A 165 2.33 11.60 -20.36
C MET A 165 1.62 12.93 -20.56
N GLU A 166 1.04 13.17 -21.73
CA GLU A 166 0.25 14.37 -21.98
C GLU A 166 -0.97 14.44 -21.05
N PHE A 167 -1.60 13.30 -20.77
CA PHE A 167 -2.66 13.22 -19.75
C PHE A 167 -2.15 13.49 -18.33
N LEU A 168 -1.06 12.83 -17.90
CA LEU A 168 -0.57 12.95 -16.52
C LEU A 168 0.19 14.27 -16.24
N SER A 169 0.78 14.89 -17.27
CA SER A 169 1.45 16.19 -17.17
C SER A 169 0.49 17.34 -16.92
N LYS A 170 -0.79 17.18 -17.26
CA LYS A 170 -1.86 18.11 -16.86
C LYS A 170 -2.10 18.10 -15.36
N SER A 171 -1.71 17.03 -14.67
CA SER A 171 -1.91 16.83 -13.23
C SER A 171 -0.73 17.35 -12.41
N ALA A 172 0.51 17.21 -12.91
CA ALA A 172 1.70 17.75 -12.25
C ALA A 172 2.88 17.90 -13.23
N SER A 173 3.60 19.02 -13.15
CA SER A 173 4.70 19.37 -14.05
C SER A 173 5.90 18.42 -13.96
N TRP A 174 6.17 17.85 -12.79
CA TRP A 174 7.26 16.88 -12.59
C TRP A 174 7.01 15.56 -13.33
N VAL A 175 5.74 15.19 -13.56
CA VAL A 175 5.40 13.97 -14.29
C VAL A 175 5.99 14.02 -15.68
N ARG A 176 5.86 15.14 -16.38
CA ARG A 176 6.46 15.36 -17.71
C ARG A 176 7.96 15.06 -17.74
N LYS A 177 8.70 15.52 -16.71
CA LYS A 177 10.16 15.36 -16.59
C LYS A 177 10.59 13.90 -16.40
N VAL A 178 9.87 13.13 -15.56
CA VAL A 178 10.10 11.67 -15.43
C VAL A 178 10.00 11.00 -16.78
N GLY A 179 8.99 11.41 -17.52
CA GLY A 179 8.79 10.87 -18.83
C GLY A 179 9.93 11.17 -19.78
N GLU A 180 10.33 12.44 -19.88
CA GLU A 180 11.42 12.85 -20.75
C GLU A 180 12.71 12.05 -20.45
N LEU A 181 13.04 11.87 -19.16
CA LEU A 181 14.20 11.06 -18.73
C LEU A 181 14.09 9.59 -19.18
N TYR A 182 12.91 8.99 -19.07
CA TYR A 182 12.72 7.59 -19.49
C TYR A 182 12.67 7.41 -21.00
N ALA A 183 12.11 8.37 -21.76
CA ALA A 183 12.14 8.34 -23.21
C ALA A 183 13.59 8.38 -23.74
N HIS A 184 14.45 9.19 -23.11
CA HIS A 184 15.87 9.20 -23.43
C HIS A 184 16.56 7.87 -23.09
N ALA A 185 16.25 7.26 -21.94
CA ALA A 185 16.85 5.98 -21.54
C ALA A 185 16.41 4.81 -22.44
N VAL A 186 15.14 4.77 -22.87
CA VAL A 186 14.60 3.71 -23.75
C VAL A 186 15.07 3.87 -25.21
N MET A 187 15.37 5.09 -25.66
CA MET A 187 15.93 5.34 -27.01
C MET A 187 17.43 5.03 -27.14
N LEU A 188 18.11 4.73 -26.03
CA LEU A 188 19.54 4.39 -25.98
C LEU A 188 19.79 2.87 -25.84
N LEU A 189 18.71 2.06 -25.80
CA LEU A 189 18.73 0.59 -25.83
C LEU A 189 18.25 0.10 -27.19
#